data_AF-A0A8X8GL80-F1
#
_entry.id   AF-A0A8X8GL80-F1
#
_cell.length_a   1.000
_cell.length_b   1.000
_cell.length_c   1.000
_cell.angle_alpha   90.00
_cell.angle_beta   90.00
_cell.angle_gamma   90.00
#
_symmetry.space_group_name_H-M   'P 1'
#
loop_
_entity.id
_entity.type
_entity.pdbx_description
1 polymer ?
#
loop_
_entity_poly.entity_id
_entity_poly.type
_entity_poly.pdbx_seq_one_letter_code
_entity_poly.pdbx_strand_id
1 'polypeptide(L)'
;EIYYKSREDVEFIPTQVLTKLFNSNGTDKTYFMQDQMNILNEYILNQARSETNIFQSSPSKENFKYLIEQLKELDTLTIEKDNPTDTFLTSVMENILSDKPKTFITTNFKRLDEKIHGFEEGQLNVLAGRPSTGKTALALNIVWNLAKEGYPTTFFSLETGGNNIVERLTSAISNVP
;
A
#
# COMPACT_ATOMS: atom_id res chain seq x y z
N GLU A 1 17.15 -7.54 12.59
CA GLU A 1 18.62 -7.55 12.78
C GLU A 1 19.10 -6.53 13.82
N ILE A 2 18.77 -5.24 13.65
CA ILE A 2 19.11 -4.13 14.58
C ILE A 2 18.71 -4.42 16.04
N TYR A 3 17.50 -4.95 16.29
CA TYR A 3 17.02 -5.32 17.63
C TYR A 3 17.86 -6.42 18.31
N TYR A 4 18.45 -7.33 17.53
CA TYR A 4 19.30 -8.38 18.10
C TYR A 4 20.70 -7.83 18.44
N LYS A 5 21.28 -7.01 17.54
CA LYS A 5 22.57 -6.33 17.80
C LYS A 5 22.51 -5.38 19.01
N SER A 6 21.39 -4.69 19.22
CA SER A 6 21.20 -3.81 20.38
C SER A 6 21.16 -4.52 21.74
N ARG A 7 21.02 -5.86 21.77
CA ARG A 7 21.05 -6.63 23.02
C ARG A 7 22.45 -7.07 23.43
N GLU A 8 23.39 -7.13 22.47
CA GLU A 8 24.74 -7.63 22.69
C GLU A 8 25.73 -6.49 22.94
N ASP A 9 25.47 -5.29 22.40
CA ASP A 9 26.33 -4.12 22.52
C ASP A 9 25.75 -3.08 23.50
N VAL A 10 26.49 -2.80 24.58
CA VAL A 10 26.10 -1.85 25.64
C VAL A 10 26.29 -0.39 25.19
N GLU A 11 27.15 -0.14 24.19
CA GLU A 11 27.41 1.19 23.61
C GLU A 11 26.69 1.41 22.27
N PHE A 12 25.74 0.53 21.93
CA PHE A 12 25.04 0.49 20.65
C PHE A 12 24.53 1.86 20.17
N ILE A 13 23.84 2.61 21.05
CA ILE A 13 23.33 3.96 20.76
C ILE A 13 23.56 4.89 21.96
N PRO A 14 23.97 6.17 21.75
CA PRO A 14 24.12 7.13 22.83
C PRO A 14 22.79 7.43 23.51
N THR A 15 22.80 7.59 24.84
CA THR A 15 21.60 7.87 25.66
C THR A 15 20.82 9.11 25.19
N GLN A 16 21.53 10.10 24.64
CA GLN A 16 20.93 11.32 24.08
C GLN A 16 20.01 11.04 22.88
N VAL A 17 20.38 10.07 22.04
CA VAL A 17 19.59 9.66 20.86
C VAL A 17 18.36 8.88 21.32
N LEU A 18 18.51 7.96 22.28
CA LEU A 18 17.38 7.26 22.90
C LEU A 18 16.37 8.23 23.54
N THR A 19 16.87 9.29 24.19
CA THR A 19 16.02 10.32 24.78
C THR A 19 15.25 11.12 23.72
N LYS A 20 15.85 11.40 22.56
CA LYS A 20 15.16 12.07 21.44
C LYS A 20 14.08 11.17 20.83
N LEU A 21 14.35 9.88 20.68
CA LEU A 21 13.41 8.89 20.16
C LEU A 21 12.23 8.67 21.12
N PHE A 22 12.49 8.58 22.43
CA PHE A 22 11.43 8.44 23.44
C PHE A 22 10.46 9.63 23.43
N ASN A 23 10.96 10.83 23.10
CA ASN A 23 10.17 12.06 23.02
C ASN A 23 9.63 12.34 21.60
N SER A 24 9.88 11.46 20.61
CA SER A 24 9.32 11.60 19.26
C SER A 24 7.84 11.15 19.26
N ASN A 25 7.04 11.64 18.32
CA ASN A 25 5.65 11.20 18.12
C ASN A 25 5.59 9.80 17.47
N GLY A 26 6.32 8.83 18.04
CA GLY A 26 6.70 7.54 17.47
C GLY A 26 5.57 6.51 17.28
N THR A 27 4.31 6.93 17.24
CA THR A 27 3.16 6.04 16.99
C THR A 27 2.74 6.00 15.53
N ASP A 28 3.18 6.94 14.69
CA ASP A 28 2.86 6.96 13.27
C ASP A 28 4.01 6.30 12.47
N LYS A 29 3.65 5.42 11.53
CA LYS A 29 4.55 4.47 10.86
C LYS A 29 5.66 5.19 10.08
N THR A 30 5.37 6.38 9.55
CA THR A 30 6.36 7.23 8.87
C THR A 30 7.45 7.71 9.82
N TYR A 31 7.10 8.09 11.05
CA TYR A 31 8.07 8.48 12.07
C TYR A 31 8.82 7.26 12.61
N PHE A 32 8.16 6.10 12.70
CA PHE A 32 8.82 4.85 13.10
C PHE A 32 9.94 4.42 12.14
N MET A 33 9.71 4.50 10.82
CA MET A 33 10.75 4.21 9.83
C MET A 33 11.89 5.22 9.88
N GLN A 34 11.58 6.51 10.05
CA GLN A 34 12.58 7.55 10.23
C GLN A 34 13.44 7.30 11.49
N ASP A 35 12.80 6.88 12.58
CA ASP A 35 13.46 6.54 13.84
C ASP A 35 14.36 5.32 13.70
N GLN A 36 13.94 4.28 12.96
CA GLN A 36 14.79 3.14 12.62
C GLN A 36 16.02 3.55 11.81
N MET A 37 15.86 4.43 10.82
CA MET A 37 16.98 4.96 10.03
C MET A 37 17.94 5.78 10.87
N ASN A 38 17.42 6.62 11.77
CA ASN A 38 18.23 7.42 12.68
C ASN A 38 19.06 6.54 13.64
N ILE A 39 18.45 5.48 14.18
CA ILE A 39 19.10 4.45 15.01
C ILE A 39 20.23 3.77 14.23
N LEU A 40 19.95 3.31 12.99
CA LEU A 40 20.94 2.62 12.17
C LEU A 40 22.14 3.53 11.83
N ASN A 41 21.88 4.77 11.43
CA ASN A 41 22.94 5.72 11.09
C ASN A 41 23.85 6.03 12.29
N GLU A 42 23.28 6.22 13.48
CA GLU A 42 24.07 6.44 14.70
C GLU A 42 24.90 5.21 15.08
N TYR A 43 24.34 4.00 14.94
CA TYR A 43 25.10 2.77 15.16
C TYR A 43 26.29 2.64 14.20
N ILE A 44 26.08 2.86 12.89
CA ILE A 44 27.15 2.83 11.88
C ILE A 44 28.25 3.84 12.22
N LEU A 45 27.88 5.07 12.62
CA LEU A 45 28.82 6.11 13.00
C LEU A 45 29.63 5.73 14.25
N ASN A 46 29.01 5.13 15.26
CA ASN A 46 29.71 4.71 16.47
C ASN A 46 30.68 3.55 16.20
N GLN A 47 30.27 2.54 15.43
CA GLN A 47 31.16 1.45 15.07
C GLN A 47 32.33 1.97 14.23
N ALA A 48 32.08 2.81 13.22
CA ALA A 48 33.15 3.40 12.41
C ALA A 48 34.15 4.21 13.24
N ARG A 49 33.67 4.94 14.25
CA ARG A 49 34.55 5.65 15.22
C ARG A 49 35.36 4.68 16.06
N SER A 50 34.76 3.60 16.56
CA SER A 50 35.44 2.56 17.33
C SER A 50 36.58 1.92 16.53
N GLU A 51 36.29 1.49 15.30
CA GLU A 51 37.30 0.88 14.40
C GLU A 51 38.42 1.86 14.05
N THR A 52 38.07 3.12 13.83
CA THR A 52 39.06 4.18 13.56
C THR A 52 39.95 4.43 14.77
N ASN A 53 39.42 4.40 15.99
CA ASN A 53 40.19 4.54 17.23
C ASN A 53 41.17 3.37 17.42
N ILE A 54 40.74 2.14 17.09
CA ILE A 54 41.61 0.96 17.11
C ILE A 54 42.81 1.18 16.16
N PHE A 55 42.55 1.64 14.92
CA PHE A 55 43.62 1.96 13.98
C PHE A 55 44.53 3.09 14.48
N GLN A 56 43.98 4.18 15.03
CA GLN A 56 44.76 5.30 15.55
C GLN A 56 45.67 4.89 16.72
N SER A 57 45.18 4.00 17.59
CA SER A 57 45.95 3.52 18.74
C SER A 57 47.09 2.58 18.36
N SER A 58 46.99 1.88 17.22
CA SER A 58 48.03 0.96 16.72
C SER A 58 48.08 0.97 15.18
N PRO A 59 48.77 1.94 14.56
CA PRO A 59 48.83 2.04 13.10
C PRO A 59 49.68 0.91 12.50
N SER A 60 49.04 -0.01 11.79
CA SER A 60 49.72 -1.09 11.06
C SER A 60 49.02 -1.36 9.72
N LYS A 61 49.74 -1.97 8.77
CA LYS A 61 49.18 -2.34 7.46
C LYS A 61 48.03 -3.35 7.59
N GLU A 62 48.10 -4.19 8.62
CA GLU A 62 47.10 -5.20 8.95
C GLU A 62 45.85 -4.56 9.56
N ASN A 63 46.03 -3.64 10.52
CA ASN A 63 44.93 -2.87 11.12
C ASN A 63 44.27 -1.93 10.11
N PHE A 64 45.03 -1.38 9.16
CA PHE A 64 44.47 -0.61 8.05
C PHE A 64 43.59 -1.49 7.15
N LYS A 65 44.03 -2.71 6.83
CA LYS A 65 43.23 -3.65 6.04
C LYS A 65 41.96 -4.05 6.77
N TYR A 66 42.07 -4.35 8.07
CA TYR A 66 40.94 -4.65 8.95
C TYR A 66 39.91 -3.51 9.00
N LEU A 67 40.38 -2.27 9.17
CA LEU A 67 39.51 -1.08 9.14
C LEU A 67 38.73 -0.98 7.83
N ILE A 68 39.38 -1.15 6.68
CA ILE A 68 38.71 -1.10 5.37
C ILE A 68 37.69 -2.23 5.21
N GLU A 69 37.94 -3.41 5.77
CA GLU A 69 37.02 -4.55 5.75
C GLU A 69 35.79 -4.30 6.63
N GLN A 70 35.99 -3.84 7.87
CA GLN A 70 34.90 -3.48 8.79
C GLN A 70 34.05 -2.33 8.26
N LEU A 71 34.66 -1.29 7.67
CA LEU A 71 33.91 -0.19 7.06
C LEU A 71 33.05 -0.65 5.87
N LYS A 72 33.51 -1.65 5.10
CA LYS A 72 32.71 -2.23 4.01
C LYS A 72 31.54 -3.04 4.53
N GLU A 73 31.73 -3.82 5.59
CA GLU A 73 30.64 -4.56 6.24
C GLU A 73 29.57 -3.61 6.79
N LEU A 74 29.97 -2.51 7.40
CA LEU A 74 29.04 -1.49 7.89
C LEU A 74 28.22 -0.81 6.78
N ASP A 75 28.81 -0.58 5.61
CA ASP A 75 28.11 0.01 4.45
C ASP A 75 27.05 -0.94 3.84
N THR A 76 27.13 -2.25 4.13
CA THR A 76 26.11 -3.21 3.71
C THR A 76 24.88 -3.25 4.63
N LEU A 77 24.94 -2.62 5.80
CA LEU A 77 23.81 -2.54 6.72
C LEU A 77 22.80 -1.52 6.20
N THR A 78 21.81 -1.98 5.44
CA THR A 78 20.66 -1.19 5.03
C THR A 78 19.40 -1.71 5.70
N ILE A 79 18.49 -0.82 6.13
CA ILE A 79 17.11 -1.23 6.41
C ILE A 79 16.47 -1.55 5.06
N GLU A 80 16.04 -2.80 4.89
CA GLU A 80 15.27 -3.24 3.72
C GLU A 80 14.06 -2.31 3.55
N LYS A 81 14.16 -1.43 2.55
CA LYS A 81 13.15 -0.42 2.23
C LYS A 81 11.96 -1.01 1.47
N ASP A 82 12.13 -2.22 0.94
CA ASP A 82 11.13 -2.95 0.16
C ASP A 82 10.32 -3.89 1.06
N ASN A 83 9.56 -3.32 1.99
CA ASN A 83 8.40 -4.02 2.49
C ASN A 83 7.21 -3.66 1.59
N PRO A 84 6.57 -4.63 0.90
CA PRO A 84 5.37 -4.38 0.10
C PRO A 84 4.27 -3.63 0.87
N THR A 85 4.27 -3.79 2.20
CA THR A 85 3.36 -3.11 3.12
C THR A 85 3.62 -1.60 3.21
N ASP A 86 4.88 -1.15 3.12
CA ASP A 86 5.21 0.28 3.20
C ASP A 86 4.92 1.00 1.90
N THR A 87 5.19 0.36 0.76
CA THR A 87 4.79 0.87 -0.55
C THR A 87 3.26 1.00 -0.65
N PHE A 88 2.53 0.01 -0.14
CA PHE A 88 1.07 0.06 -0.06
C PHE A 88 0.56 1.15 0.88
N LEU A 89 1.13 1.29 2.07
CA LEU A 89 0.68 2.33 3.01
C LEU A 89 1.01 3.73 2.52
N THR A 90 2.14 3.91 1.85
CA THR A 90 2.50 5.19 1.22
C THR A 90 1.48 5.55 0.14
N SER A 91 1.09 4.61 -0.72
CA SER A 91 0.07 4.87 -1.75
C SER A 91 -1.32 5.10 -1.18
N VAL A 92 -1.69 4.42 -0.07
CA VAL A 92 -2.95 4.67 0.64
C VAL A 92 -2.95 6.06 1.28
N MET A 93 -1.87 6.46 1.97
CA MET A 93 -1.75 7.78 2.57
C MET A 93 -1.73 8.88 1.51
N GLU A 94 -1.06 8.66 0.39
CA GLU A 94 -1.10 9.58 -0.75
C GLU A 94 -2.52 9.72 -1.31
N ASN A 95 -3.27 8.64 -1.44
CA ASN A 95 -4.68 8.71 -1.88
C ASN A 95 -5.59 9.44 -0.87
N ILE A 96 -5.34 9.31 0.44
CA ILE A 96 -6.12 9.99 1.50
C ILE A 96 -5.78 11.48 1.58
N LEU A 97 -4.51 11.83 1.43
CA LEU A 97 -4.02 13.21 1.51
C LEU A 97 -4.18 13.96 0.19
N SER A 98 -4.24 13.23 -0.93
CA SER A 98 -4.58 13.83 -2.22
C SER A 98 -6.03 14.27 -2.18
N ASP A 99 -6.27 15.55 -2.45
CA ASP A 99 -7.60 16.13 -2.66
C ASP A 99 -8.26 15.64 -3.98
N LYS A 100 -7.76 14.52 -4.54
CA LYS A 100 -8.33 13.91 -5.73
C LYS A 100 -9.65 13.26 -5.32
N PRO A 101 -10.80 13.74 -5.83
CA PRO A 101 -12.07 13.12 -5.52
C PRO A 101 -12.04 11.66 -5.99
N LYS A 102 -12.42 10.73 -5.11
CA LYS A 102 -12.66 9.34 -5.51
C LYS A 102 -13.67 9.32 -6.66
N THR A 103 -13.27 8.73 -7.78
CA THR A 103 -14.13 8.57 -8.94
C THR A 103 -15.09 7.41 -8.70
N PHE A 104 -16.38 7.72 -8.64
CA PHE A 104 -17.44 6.72 -8.59
C PHE A 104 -18.16 6.66 -9.94
N ILE A 105 -18.50 5.45 -10.35
CA ILE A 105 -19.26 5.16 -11.57
C ILE A 105 -20.73 5.00 -11.19
N THR A 106 -21.59 5.93 -11.61
CA THR A 106 -23.01 5.92 -11.22
C THR A 106 -23.79 4.81 -11.92
N THR A 107 -24.73 4.17 -11.20
CA THR A 107 -25.59 3.13 -11.78
C THR A 107 -26.73 3.70 -12.65
N ASN A 108 -26.92 5.02 -12.61
CA ASN A 108 -28.05 5.75 -13.17
C ASN A 108 -29.41 5.38 -12.54
N PHE A 109 -29.37 4.83 -11.33
CA PHE A 109 -30.54 4.70 -10.46
C PHE A 109 -30.35 5.64 -9.27
N LYS A 110 -30.90 6.85 -9.36
CA LYS A 110 -30.72 7.91 -8.35
C LYS A 110 -30.82 7.42 -6.90
N ARG A 111 -31.88 6.67 -6.56
CA ARG A 111 -32.08 6.14 -5.19
C ARG A 111 -31.07 5.07 -4.78
N LEU A 112 -30.52 4.34 -5.74
CA LEU A 112 -29.47 3.36 -5.49
C LEU A 112 -28.14 4.09 -5.28
N ASP A 113 -27.81 5.03 -6.17
CA ASP A 113 -26.60 5.85 -6.10
C ASP A 113 -26.58 6.71 -4.83
N GLU A 114 -27.73 7.20 -4.35
CA GLU A 114 -27.83 7.87 -3.03
C GLU A 114 -27.43 6.97 -1.85
N LYS A 115 -27.53 5.64 -2.00
CA LYS A 115 -27.20 4.68 -0.93
C LYS A 115 -25.79 4.13 -1.04
N ILE A 116 -25.32 3.87 -2.27
CA ILE A 116 -24.02 3.22 -2.51
C ILE A 116 -22.96 4.16 -3.08
N HIS A 117 -23.33 5.39 -3.44
CA HIS A 117 -22.50 6.41 -4.08
C HIS A 117 -21.98 6.05 -5.49
N GLY A 118 -22.47 4.95 -6.07
CA GLY A 118 -22.01 4.37 -7.33
C GLY A 118 -21.11 3.16 -7.11
N PHE A 119 -20.41 2.75 -8.17
CA PHE A 119 -19.38 1.71 -8.12
C PHE A 119 -17.99 2.33 -8.06
N GLU A 120 -17.15 1.80 -7.19
CA GLU A 120 -15.72 2.16 -7.13
C GLU A 120 -14.90 1.16 -7.95
N GLU A 121 -13.84 1.65 -8.59
CA GLU A 121 -12.92 0.82 -9.35
C GLU A 121 -12.26 -0.25 -8.45
N GLY A 122 -12.16 -1.49 -8.95
CA GLY A 122 -11.60 -2.62 -8.20
C GLY A 122 -12.54 -3.27 -7.17
N GLN A 123 -13.76 -2.75 -6.98
CA GLN A 123 -14.74 -3.37 -6.07
C GLN A 123 -15.57 -4.48 -6.74
N LEU A 124 -15.81 -5.56 -5.98
CA LEU A 124 -16.77 -6.60 -6.34
C LEU A 124 -18.14 -6.30 -5.73
N ASN A 125 -19.11 -6.00 -6.58
CA ASN A 125 -20.49 -5.75 -6.19
C ASN A 125 -21.36 -6.99 -6.44
N VAL A 126 -22.10 -7.46 -5.42
CA VAL A 126 -22.92 -8.69 -5.51
C VAL A 126 -24.40 -8.34 -5.49
N LEU A 127 -25.12 -8.66 -6.57
CA LEU A 127 -26.57 -8.55 -6.66
C LEU A 127 -27.26 -9.90 -6.37
N ALA A 128 -27.75 -10.07 -5.14
CA ALA A 128 -28.43 -11.28 -4.69
C ALA A 128 -29.95 -11.06 -4.50
N GLY A 129 -30.72 -12.15 -4.55
CA GLY A 129 -32.17 -12.12 -4.43
C GLY A 129 -32.83 -13.40 -4.92
N ARG A 130 -34.09 -13.64 -4.53
CA ARG A 130 -34.84 -14.86 -4.89
C ARG A 130 -35.06 -14.98 -6.40
N PRO A 131 -35.33 -16.18 -6.95
CA PRO A 131 -35.77 -16.33 -8.34
C PRO A 131 -36.95 -15.40 -8.65
N SER A 132 -37.02 -14.92 -9.90
CA SER A 132 -38.09 -14.02 -10.39
C SER A 132 -38.19 -12.63 -9.74
N THR A 133 -37.22 -12.19 -8.92
CA THR A 133 -37.21 -10.82 -8.35
C THR A 133 -36.60 -9.75 -9.27
N GLY A 134 -36.31 -10.09 -10.53
CA GLY A 134 -35.80 -9.12 -11.51
C GLY A 134 -34.29 -8.85 -11.46
N LYS A 135 -33.48 -9.70 -10.81
CA LYS A 135 -32.01 -9.53 -10.74
C LYS A 135 -31.34 -9.34 -12.10
N THR A 136 -31.64 -10.24 -13.04
CA THR A 136 -31.08 -10.19 -14.40
C THR A 136 -31.51 -8.92 -15.13
N ALA A 137 -32.77 -8.52 -14.97
CA ALA A 137 -33.29 -7.30 -15.58
C ALA A 137 -32.59 -6.04 -15.01
N LEU A 138 -32.41 -5.97 -13.69
CA LEU A 138 -31.67 -4.88 -13.05
C LEU A 138 -30.21 -4.83 -13.52
N ALA A 139 -29.52 -5.98 -13.53
CA ALA A 139 -28.13 -6.07 -13.99
C ALA A 139 -27.96 -5.61 -15.44
N LEU A 140 -28.87 -6.02 -16.33
CA LEU A 140 -28.85 -5.58 -17.73
C LEU A 140 -29.09 -4.08 -17.89
N ASN A 141 -30.01 -3.50 -17.12
CA ASN A 141 -30.24 -2.05 -17.16
C ASN A 141 -29.03 -1.26 -16.66
N ILE A 142 -28.38 -1.71 -15.59
CA ILE A 142 -27.15 -1.08 -15.09
C ILE A 142 -26.07 -1.14 -16.19
N VAL A 143 -25.82 -2.32 -16.76
CA VAL A 143 -24.82 -2.49 -17.83
C VAL A 143 -25.13 -1.60 -19.04
N TRP A 144 -26.40 -1.52 -19.45
CA TRP A 144 -26.82 -0.64 -20.53
C TRP A 144 -26.55 0.83 -20.24
N ASN A 145 -26.90 1.29 -19.04
CA ASN A 145 -26.67 2.68 -18.63
C ASN A 145 -25.18 3.02 -18.67
N LEU A 146 -24.34 2.14 -18.15
CA LEU A 146 -22.87 2.31 -18.19
C LEU A 146 -22.33 2.34 -19.61
N ALA A 147 -22.77 1.40 -20.46
CA ALA A 147 -22.39 1.36 -21.87
C ALA A 147 -22.78 2.65 -22.61
N LYS A 148 -23.96 3.21 -22.30
CA LYS A 148 -24.44 4.47 -22.89
C LYS A 148 -23.59 5.68 -22.49
N GLU A 149 -23.02 5.67 -21.29
CA GLU A 149 -22.07 6.70 -20.82
C GLU A 149 -20.66 6.50 -21.40
N GLY A 150 -20.43 5.46 -22.19
CA GLY A 150 -19.15 5.18 -22.85
C GLY A 150 -18.23 4.27 -22.05
N TYR A 151 -18.68 3.71 -20.93
CA TYR A 151 -17.89 2.73 -20.18
C TYR A 151 -17.84 1.40 -20.94
N PRO A 152 -16.66 0.78 -21.12
CA PRO A 152 -16.55 -0.57 -21.66
C PRO A 152 -17.22 -1.58 -20.71
N THR A 153 -18.21 -2.33 -21.21
CA THR A 153 -18.95 -3.30 -20.40
C THR A 153 -19.00 -4.67 -21.06
N THR A 154 -18.92 -5.72 -20.26
CA THR A 154 -19.10 -7.11 -20.70
C THR A 154 -20.13 -7.81 -19.81
N PHE A 155 -21.07 -8.55 -20.41
CA PHE A 155 -22.07 -9.32 -19.69
C PHE A 155 -21.87 -10.81 -19.92
N PHE A 156 -21.60 -11.57 -18.86
CA PHE A 156 -21.50 -13.01 -18.90
C PHE A 156 -22.78 -13.64 -18.34
N SER A 157 -23.41 -14.52 -19.12
CA SER A 157 -24.61 -15.25 -18.71
C SER A 157 -24.32 -16.75 -18.73
N LEU A 158 -24.51 -17.40 -17.58
CA LEU A 158 -24.31 -18.85 -17.41
C LEU A 158 -25.62 -19.63 -17.39
N GLU A 159 -26.74 -18.96 -17.15
CA GLU A 159 -28.07 -19.61 -17.03
C GLU A 159 -28.92 -19.37 -18.29
N THR A 160 -28.91 -18.15 -18.83
CA THR A 160 -29.74 -17.74 -19.97
C THR A 160 -28.88 -17.61 -21.23
N GLY A 161 -29.32 -18.18 -22.35
CA GLY A 161 -28.62 -18.06 -23.63
C GLY A 161 -28.50 -16.61 -24.11
N GLY A 162 -27.41 -16.30 -24.84
CA GLY A 162 -27.09 -14.93 -25.29
C GLY A 162 -28.21 -14.27 -26.10
N ASN A 163 -28.87 -15.01 -26.99
CA ASN A 163 -29.98 -14.48 -27.80
C ASN A 163 -31.12 -13.94 -26.92
N ASN A 164 -31.50 -14.67 -25.87
CA ASN A 164 -32.56 -14.26 -24.96
C ASN A 164 -32.16 -13.03 -24.13
N ILE A 165 -30.86 -12.86 -23.84
CA ILE A 165 -30.35 -11.66 -23.17
C ILE A 165 -30.44 -10.44 -24.09
N VAL A 166 -30.03 -10.59 -25.35
CA VAL A 166 -30.11 -9.51 -26.35
C VAL A 166 -31.55 -9.10 -26.61
N GLU A 167 -32.46 -10.06 -26.71
CA GLU A 167 -33.90 -9.80 -26.87
C GLU A 167 -34.46 -9.02 -25.68
N ARG A 168 -34.16 -9.45 -24.44
CA ARG A 168 -34.57 -8.73 -23.23
C ARG A 168 -34.02 -7.32 -23.17
N LEU A 169 -32.76 -7.13 -23.53
CA LEU A 169 -32.14 -5.82 -23.59
C LEU A 169 -32.83 -4.93 -24.65
N THR A 170 -33.09 -5.47 -25.84
CA THR A 170 -33.75 -4.76 -26.94
C THR A 170 -35.18 -4.37 -26.58
N SER A 171 -35.93 -5.28 -25.96
CA SER A 171 -37.28 -4.99 -25.44
C SER A 171 -37.24 -3.88 -24.37
N ALA A 172 -36.29 -3.96 -23.42
CA ALA A 172 -36.14 -2.95 -22.37
C ALA A 172 -35.80 -1.55 -22.91
N ILE A 173 -35.03 -1.47 -24.00
CA ILE A 173 -34.64 -0.19 -24.62
C ILE A 173 -35.75 0.35 -25.54
N SER A 174 -36.38 -0.52 -26.32
CA SER A 174 -37.40 -0.13 -27.31
C SER A 174 -38.78 0.08 -26.71
N ASN A 175 -38.99 -0.35 -25.46
CA ASN A 175 -40.28 -0.33 -24.77
C ASN A 175 -41.36 -1.11 -25.53
N VAL A 176 -40.94 -2.15 -26.24
CA VAL A 176 -41.79 -3.08 -26.98
C VAL A 176 -41.97 -4.37 -26.16
N PRO A 177 -43.20 -4.88 -26.02
CA PRO A 177 -43.49 -6.13 -25.31
C PRO A 177 -42.76 -7.35 -25.90
#